data_AF-A0A286UF32-F1
#
_entry.id   AF-A0A286UF32-F1
#
_cell.length_a   1.000
_cell.length_b   1.000
_cell.length_c   1.000
_cell.angle_alpha   90.00
_cell.angle_beta   90.00
_cell.angle_gamma   90.00
#
_symmetry.space_group_name_H-M   'P 1'
#
loop_
_entity.id
_entity.type
_entity.pdbx_description
1 polymer ?
#
loop_
_entity_poly.entity_id
_entity_poly.type
_entity_poly.pdbx_seq_one_letter_code
_entity_poly.pdbx_strand_id
1 'polypeptide(L)'
;MPRSNSLTDFELERNERAQYKPPSYTFSPSHLSHGQQITGYETEALYRHNVSKLMNAKARPFSISGHIPLEDNTRLTVFFRSQSGITHSLDFPIDVEVEAPPELDVLIAACKPHATCEMDGFSDRESLFYPPNLPLTATLELANHPILDAVRASLFPRLATGQYLVAVRDVMQLVPTGGHMCPQRRLTQEEGKVATIIVTLPVRFRGGALTVHDFEGNEEKYYGRGGKPGSLEWTAFLADCDHEIETVKRGVRLMITYTVFMRTFGPSPSPSESLMLPSEHFLDLICPVLNASRGQTIAFYLREQYGFSPAEVLAETLVPHLKGGDALLYSALRLYKIVPELRWAAGGYVWPVDATVKCGNFFHHSPRATTTRSPLASSKVLTSPNGRSRRTYSGFTRSGFSFYRDNGSDTTDEDDFDVIEDAAALRARIESSGAVPMAHAGITLLPDDTLGVGESITKERVPYISAGGLEKLIINVLLVAYVR
;
A
#
# COMPACT_ATOMS: atom_id res chain seq x y z
N MET A 1 45.61 -0.59 -16.48
CA MET A 1 44.73 0.57 -16.63
C MET A 1 43.39 0.10 -17.19
N PRO A 2 42.44 -0.36 -16.36
CA PRO A 2 41.07 -0.53 -16.80
C PRO A 2 40.36 0.83 -16.75
N ARG A 3 39.62 1.17 -17.82
CA ARG A 3 38.80 2.38 -17.87
C ARG A 3 37.67 2.24 -16.85
N SER A 4 37.56 3.20 -15.93
CA SER A 4 36.36 3.40 -15.14
C SER A 4 35.19 3.66 -16.09
N ASN A 5 34.14 2.85 -16.04
CA ASN A 5 32.88 3.20 -16.70
C ASN A 5 32.25 4.36 -15.92
N SER A 6 32.57 5.59 -16.33
CA SER A 6 31.87 6.76 -15.84
C SER A 6 30.44 6.73 -16.40
N LEU A 7 29.44 6.77 -15.53
CA LEU A 7 28.02 6.94 -15.86
C LEU A 7 27.75 8.37 -16.38
N THR A 8 28.53 8.80 -17.36
CA THR A 8 28.53 10.15 -17.94
C THR A 8 27.53 10.31 -19.07
N ASP A 9 26.87 9.23 -19.49
CA ASP A 9 25.91 9.25 -20.59
C ASP A 9 24.49 8.88 -20.13
N PHE A 10 23.47 9.33 -20.86
CA PHE A 10 22.07 9.06 -20.52
C PHE A 10 21.69 7.61 -20.81
N GLU A 11 21.00 6.98 -19.88
CA GLU A 11 20.45 5.63 -20.06
C GLU A 11 18.98 5.74 -20.49
N LEU A 12 18.65 5.11 -21.63
CA LEU A 12 17.32 5.15 -22.25
C LEU A 12 16.73 3.75 -22.36
N GLU A 13 15.46 3.59 -21.97
CA GLU A 13 14.70 2.36 -22.17
C GLU A 13 13.72 2.54 -23.34
N ARG A 14 13.97 1.85 -24.46
CA ARG A 14 13.06 1.84 -25.62
C ARG A 14 12.01 0.74 -25.47
N ASN A 15 10.74 1.08 -25.58
CA ASN A 15 9.66 0.09 -25.60
C ASN A 15 9.61 -0.63 -26.96
N GLU A 16 9.74 -1.96 -26.97
CA GLU A 16 9.44 -2.77 -28.15
C GLU A 16 7.94 -2.73 -28.45
N ARG A 17 7.57 -2.45 -29.70
CA ARG A 17 6.18 -2.44 -30.17
C ARG A 17 5.60 -3.87 -30.15
N ALA A 18 4.91 -4.23 -29.07
CA ALA A 18 4.13 -5.46 -29.02
C ALA A 18 2.93 -5.39 -29.99
N GLN A 19 2.91 -6.28 -30.99
CA GLN A 19 1.78 -6.45 -31.90
C GLN A 19 0.59 -7.07 -31.16
N TYR A 20 -0.40 -6.25 -30.83
CA TYR A 20 -1.64 -6.68 -30.19
C TYR A 20 -2.57 -7.36 -31.22
N LYS A 21 -2.83 -8.66 -31.07
CA LYS A 21 -3.93 -9.36 -31.77
C LYS A 21 -5.09 -9.56 -30.80
N PRO A 22 -6.30 -9.06 -31.08
CA PRO A 22 -7.46 -9.33 -30.23
C PRO A 22 -7.95 -10.78 -30.41
N PRO A 23 -8.37 -11.47 -29.33
CA PRO A 23 -8.97 -12.79 -29.45
C PRO A 23 -10.41 -12.67 -29.96
N SER A 24 -10.74 -13.42 -31.02
CA SER A 24 -12.09 -13.58 -31.53
C SER A 24 -12.82 -14.68 -30.74
N TYR A 25 -13.81 -14.31 -29.94
CA TYR A 25 -14.77 -15.26 -29.38
C TYR A 25 -16.02 -15.29 -30.24
N THR A 26 -16.24 -16.41 -30.93
CA THR A 26 -17.52 -16.75 -31.58
C THR A 26 -18.52 -17.23 -30.52
N PHE A 27 -19.60 -16.50 -30.33
CA PHE A 27 -20.74 -16.91 -29.52
C PHE A 27 -21.76 -17.62 -30.42
N SER A 28 -22.17 -18.84 -30.07
CA SER A 28 -23.29 -19.53 -30.72
C SER A 28 -24.60 -19.20 -29.97
N PRO A 29 -25.71 -18.90 -30.66
CA PRO A 29 -26.98 -18.62 -29.99
C PRO A 29 -27.76 -19.92 -29.75
N SER A 30 -28.14 -20.19 -28.51
CA SER A 30 -29.12 -21.24 -28.18
C SER A 30 -30.51 -20.62 -27.96
N HIS A 31 -31.40 -20.97 -28.90
CA HIS A 31 -32.85 -21.17 -28.79
C HIS A 31 -33.68 -20.32 -27.81
N LEU A 32 -34.54 -19.50 -28.42
CA LEU A 32 -35.78 -18.98 -27.85
C LEU A 32 -36.74 -20.14 -27.49
N SER A 33 -37.29 -20.10 -26.27
CA SER A 33 -38.58 -20.70 -25.96
C SER A 33 -39.45 -19.67 -25.22
N HIS A 34 -40.65 -19.49 -25.76
CA HIS A 34 -41.71 -18.62 -25.24
C HIS A 34 -42.47 -19.38 -24.14
N GLY A 35 -42.60 -18.80 -22.95
CA GLY A 35 -43.48 -19.31 -21.91
C GLY A 35 -43.41 -18.53 -20.59
N GLN A 36 -44.52 -17.86 -20.26
CA GLN A 36 -44.86 -17.19 -18.99
C GLN A 36 -44.11 -15.89 -18.63
N GLN A 37 -44.71 -14.77 -19.02
CA GLN A 37 -44.17 -13.42 -18.90
C GLN A 37 -44.51 -12.69 -17.58
N ILE A 38 -44.82 -13.38 -16.48
CA ILE A 38 -45.26 -12.72 -15.22
C ILE A 38 -44.37 -13.04 -14.00
N THR A 39 -43.35 -13.90 -14.10
CA THR A 39 -42.43 -14.22 -12.96
C THR A 39 -40.96 -13.84 -13.18
N GLY A 40 -40.57 -13.52 -14.42
CA GLY A 40 -39.19 -13.17 -14.79
C GLY A 40 -38.77 -11.74 -14.40
N TYR A 41 -39.71 -10.79 -14.35
CA TYR A 41 -39.43 -9.40 -14.00
C TYR A 41 -39.16 -9.23 -12.50
N GLU A 42 -39.90 -9.96 -11.65
CA GLU A 42 -39.71 -9.95 -10.20
C GLU A 42 -38.40 -10.64 -9.79
N THR A 43 -38.04 -11.74 -10.46
CA THR A 43 -36.76 -12.42 -10.24
C THR A 43 -35.56 -11.61 -10.73
N GLU A 44 -35.67 -10.93 -11.87
CA GLU A 44 -34.65 -10.00 -12.36
C GLU A 44 -34.52 -8.76 -11.47
N ALA A 45 -35.64 -8.21 -10.97
CA ALA A 45 -35.62 -7.09 -10.03
C ALA A 45 -34.97 -7.49 -8.69
N LEU A 46 -35.30 -8.68 -8.17
CA LEU A 46 -34.68 -9.23 -6.97
C LEU A 46 -33.18 -9.48 -7.17
N TYR A 47 -32.78 -10.02 -8.33
CA TYR A 47 -31.38 -10.20 -8.67
C TYR A 47 -30.62 -8.86 -8.68
N ARG A 48 -31.16 -7.83 -9.37
CA ARG A 48 -30.57 -6.49 -9.40
C ARG A 48 -30.49 -5.87 -8.01
N HIS A 49 -31.51 -6.05 -7.18
CA HIS A 49 -31.52 -5.59 -5.79
C HIS A 49 -30.40 -6.28 -4.99
N ASN A 50 -30.25 -7.60 -5.09
CA ASN A 50 -29.20 -8.35 -4.42
C ASN A 50 -27.80 -7.96 -4.91
N VAL A 51 -27.62 -7.73 -6.22
CA VAL A 51 -26.36 -7.23 -6.80
C VAL A 51 -26.06 -5.83 -6.27
N SER A 52 -27.04 -4.93 -6.22
CA SER A 52 -26.84 -3.58 -5.67
C SER A 52 -26.45 -3.63 -4.19
N LYS A 53 -27.10 -4.49 -3.39
CA LYS A 53 -26.75 -4.70 -1.97
C LYS A 53 -25.31 -5.22 -1.83
N LEU A 54 -24.91 -6.19 -2.64
CA LEU A 54 -23.55 -6.73 -2.66
C LEU A 54 -22.52 -5.67 -3.06
N MET A 55 -22.80 -4.88 -4.09
CA MET A 55 -21.88 -3.83 -4.56
C MET A 55 -21.73 -2.72 -3.52
N ASN A 56 -22.80 -2.36 -2.80
CA ASN A 56 -22.74 -1.41 -1.69
C ASN A 56 -21.88 -1.95 -0.54
N ALA A 57 -22.10 -3.19 -0.10
CA ALA A 57 -21.30 -3.84 0.93
C ALA A 57 -19.81 -3.94 0.52
N LYS A 58 -19.54 -4.28 -0.75
CA LYS A 58 -18.18 -4.34 -1.30
C LYS A 58 -17.49 -2.97 -1.37
N ALA A 59 -18.23 -1.90 -1.63
CA ALA A 59 -17.67 -0.57 -1.81
C ALA A 59 -17.10 0.01 -0.50
N ARG A 60 -17.66 -0.39 0.65
CA ARG A 60 -17.27 0.11 1.96
C ARG A 60 -17.38 -0.98 3.03
N PRO A 61 -16.43 -1.93 3.08
CA PRO A 61 -16.36 -2.86 4.20
C PRO A 61 -16.03 -2.09 5.48
N PHE A 62 -16.80 -2.35 6.55
CA PHE A 62 -16.54 -1.77 7.87
C PHE A 62 -16.07 -2.82 8.89
N SER A 63 -16.19 -4.10 8.55
CA SER A 63 -15.74 -5.21 9.36
C SER A 63 -15.31 -6.41 8.51
N ILE A 64 -14.40 -7.21 9.06
CA ILE A 64 -13.87 -8.43 8.46
C ILE A 64 -13.62 -9.47 9.55
N SER A 65 -13.54 -10.74 9.16
CA SER A 65 -13.13 -11.82 10.07
C SER A 65 -12.16 -12.77 9.39
N GLY A 66 -11.38 -13.49 10.19
CA GLY A 66 -10.47 -14.51 9.72
C GLY A 66 -10.12 -15.53 10.79
N HIS A 67 -9.20 -16.42 10.44
CA HIS A 67 -8.71 -17.45 11.34
C HIS A 67 -7.18 -17.39 11.44
N ILE A 68 -6.65 -17.63 12.63
CA ILE A 68 -5.23 -17.86 12.88
C ILE A 68 -5.03 -19.37 12.98
N PRO A 69 -4.27 -20.02 12.10
CA PRO A 69 -3.93 -21.42 12.27
C PRO A 69 -3.05 -21.58 13.52
N LEU A 70 -3.40 -22.50 14.40
CA LEU A 70 -2.54 -22.93 15.50
C LEU A 70 -1.86 -24.22 15.07
N GLU A 71 -0.53 -24.27 15.14
CA GLU A 71 0.21 -25.52 14.91
C GLU A 71 -0.15 -26.56 15.98
N ASP A 72 -0.16 -27.84 15.62
CA ASP A 72 -0.63 -28.94 16.48
C ASP A 72 0.10 -29.05 17.84
N ASN A 73 1.31 -28.48 17.95
CA ASN A 73 2.13 -28.49 19.16
C ASN A 73 2.14 -27.14 19.92
N THR A 74 1.56 -26.07 19.36
CA THR A 74 1.56 -24.75 20.00
C THR A 74 0.38 -24.66 20.95
N ARG A 75 0.64 -24.85 22.25
CA ARG A 75 -0.35 -24.60 23.30
C ARG A 75 -0.48 -23.10 23.53
N LEU A 76 -1.67 -22.57 23.28
CA LEU A 76 -2.02 -21.22 23.68
C LEU A 76 -2.23 -21.22 25.19
N THR A 77 -1.57 -20.31 25.89
CA THR A 77 -1.68 -20.15 27.33
C THR A 77 -1.89 -18.68 27.67
N VAL A 78 -2.83 -18.40 28.57
CA VAL A 78 -3.00 -17.08 29.19
C VAL A 78 -2.48 -17.14 30.62
N PHE A 79 -1.64 -16.18 30.98
CA PHE A 79 -1.15 -15.99 32.34
C PHE A 79 -1.81 -14.75 32.94
N PHE A 80 -2.47 -14.90 34.08
CA PHE A 80 -3.19 -13.83 34.73
C PHE A 80 -2.99 -13.86 36.23
N ARG A 81 -3.11 -12.69 36.87
CA ARG A 81 -3.00 -12.57 38.33
C ARG A 81 -4.39 -12.44 38.97
N SER A 82 -4.68 -13.21 40.00
CA SER A 82 -5.89 -13.04 40.78
C SER A 82 -5.80 -11.85 41.73
N GLN A 83 -6.92 -11.42 42.31
CA GLN A 83 -6.96 -10.31 43.28
C GLN A 83 -6.16 -10.58 44.55
N SER A 84 -5.94 -11.86 44.90
CA SER A 84 -5.07 -12.27 46.02
C SER A 84 -3.58 -12.15 45.69
N GLY A 85 -3.23 -11.84 44.45
CA GLY A 85 -1.86 -11.68 44.00
C GLY A 85 -1.19 -12.97 43.53
N ILE A 86 -1.93 -14.07 43.42
CA ILE A 86 -1.44 -15.36 42.88
C ILE A 86 -1.51 -15.33 41.35
N THR A 87 -0.48 -15.85 40.68
CA THR A 87 -0.46 -16.00 39.22
C THR A 87 -0.99 -17.38 38.84
N HIS A 88 -1.91 -17.40 37.88
CA HIS A 88 -2.50 -18.60 37.31
C HIS A 88 -2.17 -18.67 35.82
N SER A 89 -2.18 -19.88 35.27
CA SER A 89 -2.05 -20.16 33.84
C SER A 89 -3.28 -20.92 33.37
N LEU A 90 -3.79 -20.54 32.20
CA LEU A 90 -4.95 -21.16 31.58
C LEU A 90 -4.58 -21.60 30.17
N ASP A 91 -4.56 -22.91 29.96
CA ASP A 91 -4.21 -23.53 28.69
C ASP A 91 -5.44 -23.74 27.80
N PHE A 92 -5.27 -23.60 26.49
CA PHE A 92 -6.32 -23.78 25.49
C PHE A 92 -5.94 -24.87 24.47
N PRO A 93 -6.92 -25.52 23.82
CA PRO A 93 -8.37 -25.32 23.89
C PRO A 93 -9.00 -25.80 25.19
N ILE A 94 -10.11 -25.17 25.62
CA ILE A 94 -10.89 -25.58 26.80
C ILE A 94 -12.27 -26.07 26.35
N ASP A 95 -12.60 -27.28 26.80
CA ASP A 95 -13.92 -27.85 26.66
C ASP A 95 -14.67 -27.86 27.99
N VAL A 96 -15.32 -26.73 28.32
CA VAL A 96 -16.10 -26.57 29.55
C VAL A 96 -17.27 -27.56 29.69
N GLU A 97 -17.66 -28.27 28.62
CA GLU A 97 -18.69 -29.31 28.69
C GLU A 97 -18.14 -30.68 29.11
N VAL A 98 -16.82 -30.89 28.97
CA VAL A 98 -16.12 -32.12 29.35
C VAL A 98 -15.41 -31.92 30.68
N GLU A 99 -14.57 -30.89 30.76
CA GLU A 99 -13.78 -30.56 31.95
C GLU A 99 -13.45 -29.06 31.94
N ALA A 100 -13.91 -28.36 32.97
CA ALA A 100 -13.56 -26.95 33.19
C ALA A 100 -12.37 -26.89 34.17
N PRO A 101 -11.23 -26.32 33.78
CA PRO A 101 -10.10 -26.16 34.70
C PRO A 101 -10.48 -25.16 35.81
N PRO A 102 -10.08 -25.40 37.07
CA PRO A 102 -10.43 -24.52 38.19
C PRO A 102 -9.89 -23.09 38.01
N GLU A 103 -8.81 -22.91 37.25
CA GLU A 103 -8.26 -21.61 36.90
C GLU A 103 -9.23 -20.77 36.06
N LEU A 104 -10.15 -21.38 35.30
CA LEU A 104 -11.19 -20.65 34.58
C LEU A 104 -12.16 -19.97 35.56
N ASP A 105 -12.54 -20.65 36.65
CA ASP A 105 -13.40 -20.07 37.68
C ASP A 105 -12.68 -18.94 38.43
N VAL A 106 -11.37 -19.10 38.69
CA VAL A 106 -10.55 -18.05 39.29
C VAL A 106 -10.45 -16.82 38.37
N LEU A 107 -10.32 -17.03 37.05
CA LEU A 107 -10.34 -15.95 36.07
C LEU A 107 -11.69 -15.21 36.08
N ILE A 108 -12.80 -15.96 36.03
CA ILE A 108 -14.16 -15.39 36.06
C ILE A 108 -14.37 -14.58 37.35
N ALA A 109 -13.93 -15.09 38.50
CA ALA A 109 -14.03 -14.41 39.79
C ALA A 109 -13.15 -13.15 39.87
N ALA A 110 -12.06 -13.07 39.10
CA ALA A 110 -11.20 -11.89 39.05
C ALA A 110 -11.78 -10.77 38.17
N CYS A 111 -12.69 -11.08 37.25
CA CYS A 111 -13.31 -10.13 36.33
C CYS A 111 -14.38 -9.25 37.00
N LYS A 112 -14.70 -8.13 36.35
CA LYS A 112 -15.74 -7.16 36.77
C LYS A 112 -16.82 -7.02 35.68
N PRO A 113 -18.09 -6.78 36.04
CA PRO A 113 -19.15 -6.54 35.06
C PRO A 113 -18.96 -5.21 34.32
N HIS A 114 -19.45 -5.12 33.08
CA HIS A 114 -19.45 -3.85 32.34
C HIS A 114 -20.60 -2.96 32.81
N ALA A 115 -20.30 -1.73 33.28
CA ALA A 115 -21.30 -0.79 33.78
C ALA A 115 -22.38 -0.37 32.73
N THR A 116 -22.15 -0.63 31.45
CA THR A 116 -23.04 -0.20 30.36
C THR A 116 -24.34 -1.00 30.25
N CYS A 117 -24.48 -2.13 30.95
CA CYS A 117 -25.67 -2.99 30.87
C CYS A 117 -26.70 -2.76 31.99
N GLU A 118 -26.43 -1.87 32.95
CA GLU A 118 -27.31 -1.62 34.13
C GLU A 118 -28.73 -1.10 33.78
N MET A 119 -28.98 -0.70 32.52
CA MET A 119 -30.28 -0.16 32.08
C MET A 119 -31.38 -1.21 31.87
N ASP A 120 -31.06 -2.51 31.81
CA ASP A 120 -32.02 -3.58 31.51
C ASP A 120 -32.57 -4.34 32.74
N GLY A 121 -32.33 -3.83 33.95
CA GLY A 121 -33.12 -4.09 35.16
C GLY A 121 -33.15 -5.51 35.75
N PHE A 122 -32.68 -6.56 35.06
CA PHE A 122 -32.87 -7.96 35.53
C PHE A 122 -31.82 -9.00 35.06
N SER A 123 -30.67 -8.62 34.49
CA SER A 123 -29.68 -9.61 34.04
C SER A 123 -28.52 -9.76 35.03
N ASP A 124 -28.62 -10.71 35.98
CA ASP A 124 -27.52 -11.13 36.87
C ASP A 124 -26.30 -11.72 36.13
N ARG A 125 -26.34 -11.78 34.79
CA ARG A 125 -25.33 -12.42 33.94
C ARG A 125 -24.97 -11.47 32.80
N GLU A 126 -24.08 -10.53 33.06
CA GLU A 126 -23.56 -9.60 32.05
C GLU A 126 -22.19 -10.06 31.54
N SER A 127 -21.71 -9.43 30.47
CA SER A 127 -20.32 -9.57 30.06
C SER A 127 -19.39 -9.05 31.15
N LEU A 128 -18.27 -9.73 31.36
CA LEU A 128 -17.25 -9.35 32.31
C LEU A 128 -15.97 -8.93 31.58
N PHE A 129 -15.17 -8.06 32.20
CA PHE A 129 -13.84 -7.70 31.75
C PHE A 129 -12.81 -7.95 32.84
N TYR A 130 -11.61 -8.34 32.43
CA TYR A 130 -10.48 -8.49 33.32
C TYR A 130 -9.91 -7.10 33.68
N PRO A 131 -9.73 -6.77 34.98
CA PRO A 131 -9.34 -5.43 35.39
C PRO A 131 -7.97 -5.01 34.80
N PRO A 132 -7.86 -3.80 34.22
CA PRO A 132 -6.63 -3.34 33.56
C PRO A 132 -5.47 -3.12 34.54
N ASN A 133 -5.76 -2.99 35.84
CA ASN A 133 -4.77 -2.85 36.90
C ASN A 133 -4.13 -4.18 37.33
N LEU A 134 -4.62 -5.32 36.84
CA LEU A 134 -4.05 -6.63 37.13
C LEU A 134 -3.17 -7.11 35.96
N PRO A 135 -2.01 -7.73 36.23
CA PRO A 135 -1.16 -8.28 35.17
C PRO A 135 -1.84 -9.41 34.39
N LEU A 136 -1.84 -9.27 33.06
CA LEU A 136 -2.30 -10.26 32.10
C LEU A 136 -1.30 -10.37 30.95
N THR A 137 -0.98 -11.58 30.53
CA THR A 137 -0.26 -11.84 29.28
C THR A 137 -0.71 -13.16 28.65
N ALA A 138 -0.41 -13.36 27.37
CA ALA A 138 -0.73 -14.58 26.65
C ALA A 138 0.46 -14.98 25.77
N THR A 139 0.56 -16.26 25.43
CA THR A 139 1.51 -16.72 24.41
C THR A 139 1.10 -16.32 22.99
N LEU A 140 -0.11 -15.76 22.81
CA LEU A 140 -0.57 -15.17 21.56
C LEU A 140 0.14 -13.83 21.31
N GLU A 141 0.98 -13.79 20.28
CA GLU A 141 1.59 -12.56 19.76
C GLU A 141 0.97 -12.20 18.42
N LEU A 142 0.13 -11.15 18.42
CA LEU A 142 -0.59 -10.72 17.21
C LEU A 142 0.36 -10.30 16.07
N ALA A 143 1.56 -9.83 16.41
CA ALA A 143 2.58 -9.42 15.44
C ALA A 143 3.15 -10.58 14.61
N ASN A 144 3.05 -11.82 15.09
CA ASN A 144 3.53 -13.01 14.36
C ASN A 144 2.53 -13.49 13.29
N HIS A 145 1.40 -12.80 13.13
CA HIS A 145 0.36 -13.15 12.18
C HIS A 145 0.04 -11.96 11.27
N PRO A 146 -0.23 -12.18 9.97
CA PRO A 146 -0.49 -11.10 8.99
C PRO A 146 -1.91 -10.49 9.14
N ILE A 147 -2.41 -10.40 10.37
CA ILE A 147 -3.74 -9.87 10.70
C ILE A 147 -3.79 -8.37 10.41
N LEU A 148 -2.75 -7.63 10.82
CA LEU A 148 -2.66 -6.20 10.53
C LEU A 148 -2.54 -5.91 9.03
N ASP A 149 -1.91 -6.80 8.26
CA ASP A 149 -1.86 -6.69 6.80
C ASP A 149 -3.24 -6.93 6.18
N ALA A 150 -3.98 -7.95 6.66
CA ALA A 150 -5.35 -8.20 6.23
C ALA A 150 -6.30 -7.03 6.58
N VAL A 151 -6.15 -6.44 7.77
CA VAL A 151 -6.88 -5.25 8.20
C VAL A 151 -6.51 -4.04 7.35
N ARG A 152 -5.21 -3.80 7.09
CA ARG A 152 -4.73 -2.74 6.20
C ARG A 152 -5.33 -2.87 4.81
N ALA A 153 -5.22 -4.06 4.20
CA ALA A 153 -5.66 -4.29 2.82
C ALA A 153 -7.18 -4.17 2.66
N SER A 154 -7.96 -4.59 3.67
CA SER A 154 -9.42 -4.64 3.57
C SER A 154 -10.10 -3.35 4.05
N LEU A 155 -9.69 -2.82 5.20
CA LEU A 155 -10.36 -1.68 5.85
C LEU A 155 -9.67 -0.35 5.56
N PHE A 156 -8.38 -0.36 5.20
CA PHE A 156 -7.58 0.84 4.92
C PHE A 156 -6.84 0.77 3.57
N PRO A 157 -7.52 0.46 2.43
CA PRO A 157 -6.85 0.26 1.15
C PRO A 157 -6.17 1.52 0.59
N ARG A 158 -6.52 2.70 1.11
CA ARG A 158 -5.94 4.00 0.73
C ARG A 158 -4.92 4.53 1.75
N LEU A 159 -4.45 3.68 2.67
CA LEU A 159 -3.44 4.06 3.64
C LEU A 159 -2.16 4.48 2.92
N ALA A 160 -1.68 5.70 3.17
CA ALA A 160 -0.56 6.28 2.44
C ALA A 160 0.74 5.50 2.66
N THR A 161 1.66 5.59 1.69
CA THR A 161 3.03 5.12 1.86
C THR A 161 3.66 5.86 3.04
N GLY A 162 4.31 5.14 3.95
CA GLY A 162 4.80 5.71 5.21
C GLY A 162 3.81 5.61 6.38
N GLN A 163 2.54 5.25 6.19
CA GLN A 163 1.63 4.96 7.30
C GLN A 163 1.57 3.45 7.59
N TYR A 164 1.48 3.10 8.88
CA TYR A 164 1.40 1.73 9.34
C TYR A 164 0.41 1.59 10.50
N LEU A 165 -0.09 0.36 10.69
CA LEU A 165 -1.01 0.02 11.76
C LEU A 165 -0.25 -0.63 12.91
N VAL A 166 -0.63 -0.30 14.13
CA VAL A 166 -0.12 -0.95 15.36
C VAL A 166 -1.31 -1.40 16.19
N ALA A 167 -1.32 -2.65 16.60
CA ALA A 167 -2.30 -3.17 17.54
C ALA A 167 -1.70 -3.20 18.96
N VAL A 168 -2.44 -2.65 19.91
CA VAL A 168 -2.12 -2.71 21.34
C VAL A 168 -3.26 -3.44 22.03
N ARG A 169 -2.92 -4.41 22.89
CA ARG A 169 -3.93 -5.12 23.68
C ARG A 169 -4.65 -4.13 24.58
N ASP A 170 -5.96 -4.11 24.48
CA ASP A 170 -6.85 -3.24 25.24
C ASP A 170 -7.36 -3.98 26.49
N VAL A 171 -8.27 -4.93 26.29
CA VAL A 171 -8.96 -5.60 27.39
C VAL A 171 -9.20 -7.09 27.09
N MET A 172 -9.22 -7.91 28.12
CA MET A 172 -9.72 -9.29 28.04
C MET A 172 -11.14 -9.34 28.57
N GLN A 173 -12.05 -9.91 27.79
CA GLN A 173 -13.48 -9.94 28.08
C GLN A 173 -13.99 -11.36 28.02
N LEU A 174 -15.00 -11.66 28.84
CA LEU A 174 -15.68 -12.94 28.82
C LEU A 174 -17.19 -12.79 28.98
N VAL A 175 -17.94 -13.68 28.35
CA VAL A 175 -19.40 -13.73 28.45
C VAL A 175 -19.79 -15.14 28.93
N PRO A 176 -20.30 -15.27 30.17
CA PRO A 176 -20.67 -16.57 30.72
C PRO A 176 -22.01 -17.07 30.14
N THR A 177 -22.35 -18.32 30.42
CA THR A 177 -23.64 -18.89 30.00
C THR A 177 -24.82 -18.10 30.56
N GLY A 178 -25.73 -17.70 29.66
CA GLY A 178 -26.89 -16.86 29.93
C GLY A 178 -26.59 -15.36 29.84
N GLY A 179 -25.32 -14.96 29.71
CA GLY A 179 -24.94 -13.57 29.59
C GLY A 179 -24.83 -13.06 28.16
N HIS A 180 -24.79 -11.73 28.04
CA HIS A 180 -24.69 -10.99 26.80
C HIS A 180 -23.85 -9.72 27.02
N MET A 181 -23.43 -9.06 25.94
CA MET A 181 -22.78 -7.75 26.00
C MET A 181 -23.65 -6.75 25.27
N CYS A 182 -24.14 -5.76 26.00
CA CYS A 182 -24.88 -4.64 25.41
C CYS A 182 -24.01 -3.86 24.42
N PRO A 183 -24.61 -3.11 23.48
CA PRO A 183 -23.89 -2.26 22.54
C PRO A 183 -22.81 -1.42 23.21
N GLN A 184 -21.56 -1.77 22.95
CA GLN A 184 -20.40 -1.00 23.36
C GLN A 184 -20.28 0.19 22.41
N ARG A 185 -20.58 1.37 22.93
CA ARG A 185 -20.63 2.61 22.14
C ARG A 185 -19.26 2.99 21.59
N ARG A 186 -19.27 3.64 20.43
CA ARG A 186 -18.16 4.42 19.86
C ARG A 186 -17.60 5.42 20.88
N LEU A 187 -16.55 5.04 21.60
CA LEU A 187 -15.83 5.95 22.47
C LEU A 187 -14.85 6.76 21.61
N THR A 188 -15.11 8.07 21.52
CA THR A 188 -14.23 9.08 20.92
C THR A 188 -12.96 9.33 21.74
N GLN A 189 -12.66 8.48 22.72
CA GLN A 189 -11.73 8.79 23.81
C GLN A 189 -10.26 8.46 23.53
N GLU A 190 -9.95 7.58 22.57
CA GLU A 190 -8.57 7.21 22.27
C GLU A 190 -8.09 7.94 21.01
N GLU A 191 -7.36 9.04 21.21
CA GLU A 191 -6.73 9.81 20.14
C GLU A 191 -5.91 8.88 19.23
N GLY A 192 -6.33 8.76 17.96
CA GLY A 192 -5.64 7.94 16.96
C GLY A 192 -6.11 6.48 16.84
N LYS A 193 -7.14 6.04 17.57
CA LYS A 193 -7.79 4.73 17.34
C LYS A 193 -8.49 4.74 15.98
N VAL A 194 -8.17 3.75 15.14
CA VAL A 194 -8.73 3.61 13.78
C VAL A 194 -9.55 2.34 13.58
N ALA A 195 -9.26 1.28 14.35
CA ALA A 195 -10.00 0.03 14.32
C ALA A 195 -9.90 -0.71 15.66
N THR A 196 -10.72 -1.75 15.81
CA THR A 196 -10.66 -2.71 16.91
C THR A 196 -10.49 -4.10 16.32
N ILE A 197 -9.66 -4.94 16.94
CA ILE A 197 -9.55 -6.38 16.63
C ILE A 197 -9.98 -7.16 17.86
N ILE A 198 -10.89 -8.11 17.71
CA ILE A 198 -11.32 -9.05 18.74
C ILE A 198 -10.81 -10.44 18.35
N VAL A 199 -9.98 -11.05 19.19
CA VAL A 199 -9.56 -12.45 19.05
C VAL A 199 -10.36 -13.29 20.03
N THR A 200 -11.06 -14.31 19.52
CA THR A 200 -11.82 -15.26 20.33
C THR A 200 -10.93 -16.43 20.72
N LEU A 201 -10.71 -16.61 22.03
CA LEU A 201 -9.89 -17.70 22.56
C LEU A 201 -10.63 -19.04 22.43
N PRO A 202 -9.93 -20.19 22.32
CA PRO A 202 -10.55 -21.47 22.00
C PRO A 202 -11.20 -22.12 23.23
N VAL A 203 -12.20 -21.47 23.81
CA VAL A 203 -13.10 -22.03 24.84
C VAL A 203 -14.41 -22.42 24.16
N ARG A 204 -14.93 -23.62 24.41
CA ARG A 204 -16.18 -24.06 23.79
C ARG A 204 -17.37 -23.21 24.26
N PHE A 205 -18.14 -22.66 23.32
CA PHE A 205 -19.40 -21.96 23.57
C PHE A 205 -20.42 -22.14 22.43
N ARG A 206 -21.70 -21.85 22.70
CA ARG A 206 -22.79 -21.76 21.70
C ARG A 206 -23.63 -20.51 21.92
N GLY A 207 -24.15 -19.91 20.85
CA GLY A 207 -24.76 -18.58 20.91
C GLY A 207 -23.68 -17.50 20.88
N GLY A 208 -23.95 -16.32 21.44
CA GLY A 208 -22.92 -15.27 21.58
C GLY A 208 -22.35 -14.79 20.25
N ALA A 209 -23.19 -14.60 19.24
CA ALA A 209 -22.76 -13.99 17.98
C ALA A 209 -22.27 -12.56 18.26
N LEU A 210 -21.15 -12.19 17.65
CA LEU A 210 -20.66 -10.81 17.66
C LEU A 210 -21.38 -10.06 16.54
N THR A 211 -22.12 -9.02 16.91
CA THR A 211 -22.81 -8.15 15.96
C THR A 211 -22.07 -6.81 15.90
N VAL A 212 -21.68 -6.38 14.71
CA VAL A 212 -21.03 -5.10 14.46
C VAL A 212 -21.98 -4.22 13.66
N HIS A 213 -22.19 -2.99 14.14
CA HIS A 213 -23.01 -2.00 13.49
C HIS A 213 -22.15 -0.83 13.01
N ASP A 214 -22.25 -0.46 11.74
CA ASP A 214 -21.61 0.75 11.25
C ASP A 214 -22.40 2.02 11.62
N PHE A 215 -21.84 3.19 11.32
CA PHE A 215 -22.49 4.46 11.60
C PHE A 215 -23.73 4.74 10.73
N GLU A 216 -23.95 4.00 9.63
CA GLU A 216 -25.12 4.09 8.75
C GLU A 216 -26.24 3.12 9.20
N GLY A 217 -25.98 2.27 10.19
CA GLY A 217 -26.91 1.26 10.70
C GLY A 217 -26.87 -0.06 9.95
N ASN A 218 -25.87 -0.29 9.09
CA ASN A 218 -25.62 -1.61 8.52
C ASN A 218 -25.06 -2.56 9.58
N GLU A 219 -25.40 -3.84 9.47
CA GLU A 219 -25.12 -4.85 10.48
C GLU A 219 -24.38 -6.05 9.85
N GLU A 220 -23.31 -6.49 10.50
CA GLU A 220 -22.59 -7.73 10.17
C GLU A 220 -22.52 -8.64 11.40
N LYS A 221 -22.94 -9.90 11.23
CA LYS A 221 -22.99 -10.90 12.32
C LYS A 221 -21.93 -11.99 12.14
N TYR A 222 -21.13 -12.19 13.18
CA TYR A 222 -20.07 -13.20 13.24
C TYR A 222 -20.42 -14.30 14.26
N TYR A 223 -20.80 -15.47 13.72
CA TYR A 223 -21.09 -16.66 14.51
C TYR A 223 -19.80 -17.41 14.83
N GLY A 224 -19.15 -17.01 15.93
CA GLY A 224 -17.94 -17.68 16.39
C GLY A 224 -18.20 -19.13 16.83
N ARG A 225 -17.23 -20.01 16.60
CA ARG A 225 -17.25 -21.40 17.08
C ARG A 225 -16.10 -21.59 18.06
N GLY A 226 -16.35 -21.21 19.32
CA GLY A 226 -15.41 -21.45 20.40
C GLY A 226 -15.03 -22.93 20.52
N GLY A 227 -13.76 -23.20 20.80
CA GLY A 227 -13.26 -24.55 21.15
C GLY A 227 -12.93 -25.46 19.96
N LYS A 228 -12.83 -24.97 18.72
CA LYS A 228 -12.27 -25.76 17.62
C LYS A 228 -10.74 -25.85 17.78
N PRO A 229 -10.15 -27.05 17.92
CA PRO A 229 -8.70 -27.20 17.95
C PRO A 229 -8.09 -26.78 16.60
N GLY A 230 -6.89 -26.20 16.65
CA GLY A 230 -6.10 -25.85 15.46
C GLY A 230 -6.41 -24.49 14.80
N SER A 231 -7.36 -23.69 15.32
CA SER A 231 -7.58 -22.34 14.80
C SER A 231 -8.17 -21.37 15.82
N LEU A 232 -7.68 -20.12 15.86
CA LEU A 232 -8.33 -19.00 16.54
C LEU A 232 -9.17 -18.19 15.58
N GLU A 233 -10.31 -17.68 16.04
CA GLU A 233 -11.14 -16.76 15.27
C GLU A 233 -10.80 -15.32 15.66
N TRP A 234 -10.72 -14.43 14.66
CA TRP A 234 -10.59 -13.01 14.90
C TRP A 234 -11.56 -12.22 14.03
N THR A 235 -11.99 -11.08 14.54
CA THR A 235 -12.84 -10.11 13.83
C THR A 235 -12.21 -8.73 14.00
N ALA A 236 -12.16 -7.95 12.92
CA ALA A 236 -11.74 -6.56 12.98
C ALA A 236 -12.83 -5.65 12.42
N PHE A 237 -12.96 -4.45 12.97
CA PHE A 237 -13.92 -3.46 12.53
C PHE A 237 -13.43 -2.04 12.79
N LEU A 238 -13.97 -1.07 12.04
CA LEU A 238 -13.59 0.34 12.15
C LEU A 238 -13.92 0.93 13.53
N ALA A 239 -13.20 1.98 13.93
CA ALA A 239 -13.37 2.62 15.23
C ALA A 239 -14.75 3.28 15.43
N ASP A 240 -15.42 3.63 14.34
CA ASP A 240 -16.76 4.21 14.30
C ASP A 240 -17.87 3.17 14.18
N CYS A 241 -17.59 1.91 14.52
CA CYS A 241 -18.60 0.86 14.66
C CYS A 241 -18.98 0.65 16.14
N ASP A 242 -20.26 0.41 16.38
CA ASP A 242 -20.75 -0.13 17.65
C ASP A 242 -20.68 -1.68 17.58
N HIS A 243 -20.47 -2.34 18.71
CA HIS A 243 -20.46 -3.82 18.74
C HIS A 243 -21.14 -4.37 19.98
N GLU A 244 -21.79 -5.52 19.83
CA GLU A 244 -22.49 -6.23 20.89
C GLU A 244 -22.28 -7.73 20.77
N ILE A 245 -22.57 -8.46 21.84
CA ILE A 245 -22.54 -9.92 21.83
C ILE A 245 -23.90 -10.42 22.29
N GLU A 246 -24.54 -11.21 21.44
CA GLU A 246 -25.81 -11.87 21.78
C GLU A 246 -25.67 -12.81 22.98
N THR A 247 -26.78 -13.34 23.49
CA THR A 247 -26.73 -14.26 24.62
C THR A 247 -25.92 -15.53 24.33
N VAL A 248 -24.95 -15.83 25.18
CA VAL A 248 -24.25 -17.13 25.18
C VAL A 248 -25.18 -18.17 25.79
N LYS A 249 -25.60 -19.16 24.99
CA LYS A 249 -26.56 -20.19 25.40
C LYS A 249 -25.89 -21.34 26.17
N ARG A 250 -24.63 -21.65 25.87
CA ARG A 250 -23.83 -22.70 26.52
C ARG A 250 -22.35 -22.31 26.52
N GLY A 251 -21.63 -22.71 27.57
CA GLY A 251 -20.19 -22.50 27.71
C GLY A 251 -19.81 -21.06 28.08
N VAL A 252 -18.57 -20.68 27.76
CA VAL A 252 -18.03 -19.34 28.05
C VAL A 252 -17.35 -18.80 26.80
N ARG A 253 -17.77 -17.62 26.35
CA ARG A 253 -17.09 -16.92 25.25
C ARG A 253 -15.98 -16.05 25.84
N LEU A 254 -14.73 -16.35 25.51
CA LEU A 254 -13.55 -15.64 26.02
C LEU A 254 -12.83 -14.92 24.87
N MET A 255 -12.48 -13.65 25.06
CA MET A 255 -11.92 -12.82 24.00
C MET A 255 -10.83 -11.88 24.51
N ILE A 256 -9.91 -11.53 23.62
CA ILE A 256 -8.94 -10.45 23.81
C ILE A 256 -9.20 -9.40 22.75
N THR A 257 -9.41 -8.16 23.19
CA THR A 257 -9.63 -7.00 22.35
C THR A 257 -8.32 -6.23 22.20
N TYR A 258 -8.03 -5.77 20.99
CA TYR A 258 -6.88 -4.96 20.64
C TYR A 258 -7.37 -3.67 19.99
N THR A 259 -6.87 -2.54 20.47
CA THR A 259 -7.03 -1.25 19.78
C THR A 259 -5.99 -1.14 18.68
N VAL A 260 -6.43 -0.78 17.48
CA VAL A 260 -5.55 -0.51 16.33
C VAL A 260 -5.37 1.00 16.19
N PHE A 261 -4.11 1.43 16.21
CA PHE A 261 -3.69 2.81 15.98
C PHE A 261 -3.04 2.94 14.61
N MET A 262 -3.31 4.07 13.95
CA MET A 262 -2.56 4.47 12.75
C MET A 262 -1.37 5.31 13.17
N ARG A 263 -0.18 4.92 12.72
CA ARG A 263 1.09 5.62 12.93
C ARG A 263 1.65 6.03 11.57
N THR A 264 2.47 7.08 11.56
CA THR A 264 3.17 7.54 10.35
C THR A 264 4.66 7.46 10.62
N PHE A 265 5.42 6.90 9.69
CA PHE A 265 6.84 7.15 9.50
C PHE A 265 6.99 8.62 9.10
N GLY A 266 6.98 9.51 10.08
CA GLY A 266 7.36 10.91 9.86
C GLY A 266 8.88 11.03 9.91
N PRO A 267 9.48 12.07 9.28
CA PRO A 267 10.82 12.47 9.67
C PRO A 267 10.75 12.75 11.16
N SER A 268 11.41 11.94 11.97
CA SER A 268 11.68 12.37 13.33
C SER A 268 12.34 13.75 13.20
N PRO A 269 11.77 14.80 13.83
CA PRO A 269 12.38 16.13 13.80
C PRO A 269 13.81 16.08 14.36
N SER A 270 14.16 15.03 15.11
CA SER A 270 15.46 14.81 15.70
C SER A 270 16.18 13.58 15.09
N PRO A 271 17.50 13.61 14.85
CA PRO A 271 18.28 12.41 14.51
C PRO A 271 18.20 11.32 15.61
N SER A 272 17.77 11.70 16.81
CA SER A 272 17.68 10.88 18.02
C SER A 272 16.45 9.98 18.13
N GLU A 273 15.42 10.12 17.27
CA GLU A 273 14.26 9.19 17.27
C GLU A 273 14.22 8.27 16.04
N SER A 274 15.27 8.26 15.21
CA SER A 274 15.42 7.17 14.23
C SER A 274 15.64 5.86 15.00
N LEU A 275 14.76 4.88 14.79
CA LEU A 275 14.95 3.53 15.33
C LEU A 275 16.21 2.84 14.75
N MET A 276 16.74 3.37 13.65
CA MET A 276 17.98 2.91 13.04
C MET A 276 19.13 3.80 13.47
N LEU A 277 20.11 3.21 14.15
CA LEU A 277 21.41 3.82 14.42
C LEU A 277 22.51 3.07 13.66
N PRO A 278 23.41 3.80 12.97
CA PRO A 278 24.64 3.21 12.44
C PRO A 278 25.50 2.60 13.54
N SER A 279 26.17 1.49 13.23
CA SER A 279 27.17 0.90 14.13
C SER A 279 28.42 1.78 14.21
N GLU A 280 29.21 1.65 15.29
CA GLU A 280 30.51 2.33 15.42
C GLU A 280 31.42 2.04 14.22
N HIS A 281 31.46 0.77 13.77
CA HIS A 281 32.24 0.39 12.59
C HIS A 281 31.80 1.16 11.31
N PHE A 282 30.49 1.32 11.10
CA PHE A 282 30.01 2.11 9.96
C PHE A 282 30.41 3.59 10.08
N LEU A 283 30.36 4.14 11.29
CA LEU A 283 30.80 5.50 11.59
C LEU A 283 32.32 5.68 11.39
N ASP A 284 33.11 4.66 11.69
CA ASP A 284 34.56 4.65 11.44
C ASP A 284 34.88 4.59 9.94
N LEU A 285 34.07 3.90 9.13
CA LEU A 285 34.23 3.85 7.68
C LEU A 285 33.91 5.18 6.98
N ILE A 286 32.89 5.89 7.45
CA ILE A 286 32.50 7.18 6.85
C ILE A 286 33.44 8.32 7.30
N CYS A 287 34.07 8.23 8.47
CA CYS A 287 34.95 9.26 9.01
C CYS A 287 36.08 9.70 8.05
N PRO A 288 36.92 8.79 7.50
CA PRO A 288 37.96 9.16 6.54
C PRO A 288 37.43 9.87 5.29
N VAL A 289 36.27 9.43 4.79
CA VAL A 289 35.62 10.03 3.62
C VAL A 289 35.20 11.46 3.93
N LEU A 290 34.52 11.70 5.05
CA LEU A 290 34.14 13.05 5.47
C LEU A 290 35.37 13.94 5.70
N ASN A 291 36.43 13.40 6.31
CA ASN A 291 37.65 14.16 6.54
C ASN A 291 38.37 14.55 5.24
N ALA A 292 38.40 13.66 4.25
CA ALA A 292 38.99 13.92 2.93
C ALA A 292 38.15 14.91 2.09
N SER A 293 36.83 14.96 2.33
CA SER A 293 35.89 15.78 1.59
C SER A 293 35.53 17.11 2.26
N ARG A 294 36.28 17.55 3.29
CA ARG A 294 36.03 18.83 3.97
C ARG A 294 36.03 20.01 3.01
N GLY A 295 35.04 20.88 3.15
CA GLY A 295 34.81 22.03 2.27
C GLY A 295 34.19 21.69 0.92
N GLN A 296 33.85 20.42 0.66
CA GLN A 296 33.27 19.96 -0.60
C GLN A 296 31.81 19.52 -0.42
N THR A 297 31.03 19.67 -1.49
CA THR A 297 29.73 19.02 -1.62
C THR A 297 29.95 17.66 -2.27
N ILE A 298 29.71 16.59 -1.52
CA ILE A 298 29.81 15.21 -2.03
C ILE A 298 28.43 14.65 -2.32
N ALA A 299 28.38 13.64 -3.20
CA ALA A 299 27.15 12.91 -3.48
C ALA A 299 27.39 11.40 -3.55
N PHE A 300 26.38 10.65 -3.12
CA PHE A 300 26.28 9.19 -3.24
C PHE A 300 25.04 8.84 -4.08
N TYR A 301 25.12 7.79 -4.90
CA TYR A 301 23.92 7.22 -5.50
C TYR A 301 23.14 6.44 -4.45
N LEU A 302 21.82 6.59 -4.47
CA LEU A 302 20.93 5.65 -3.79
C LEU A 302 20.95 4.31 -4.54
N ARG A 303 20.77 3.22 -3.79
CA ARG A 303 20.84 1.84 -4.31
C ARG A 303 19.49 1.16 -4.37
N GLU A 304 18.52 1.65 -3.62
CA GLU A 304 17.23 1.00 -3.47
C GLU A 304 16.18 1.55 -4.44
N GLN A 305 15.16 0.74 -4.80
CA GLN A 305 14.06 1.21 -5.64
C GLN A 305 12.91 1.76 -4.79
N TYR A 306 12.43 2.96 -5.12
CA TYR A 306 11.41 3.65 -4.33
C TYR A 306 10.07 3.77 -5.07
N GLY A 307 10.06 3.66 -6.41
CA GLY A 307 8.85 3.58 -7.22
C GLY A 307 8.09 4.91 -7.31
N PHE A 308 8.79 6.03 -7.15
CA PHE A 308 8.22 7.37 -7.28
C PHE A 308 8.45 7.91 -8.69
N SER A 309 7.44 8.56 -9.27
CA SER A 309 7.59 9.27 -10.54
C SER A 309 8.35 10.58 -10.34
N PRO A 310 9.59 10.73 -10.88
CA PRO A 310 10.38 11.95 -10.70
C PRO A 310 9.73 13.20 -11.32
N ALA A 311 8.76 13.01 -12.21
CA ALA A 311 7.99 14.10 -12.82
C ALA A 311 6.92 14.68 -11.88
N GLU A 312 6.44 13.88 -10.92
CA GLU A 312 5.33 14.24 -10.04
C GLU A 312 5.78 14.68 -8.65
N VAL A 313 6.90 14.13 -8.14
CA VAL A 313 7.36 14.38 -6.77
C VAL A 313 8.78 14.92 -6.70
N LEU A 314 9.04 15.70 -5.65
CA LEU A 314 10.38 16.17 -5.31
C LEU A 314 11.20 15.02 -4.74
N ALA A 315 12.51 15.01 -5.01
CA ALA A 315 13.43 14.00 -4.48
C ALA A 315 13.43 13.96 -2.94
N GLU A 316 13.28 15.09 -2.26
CA GLU A 316 13.15 15.17 -0.79
C GLU A 316 11.97 14.37 -0.22
N THR A 317 10.94 14.09 -1.02
CA THR A 317 9.79 13.26 -0.60
C THR A 317 10.19 11.82 -0.33
N LEU A 318 11.35 11.39 -0.83
CA LEU A 318 11.89 10.04 -0.63
C LEU A 318 12.56 9.88 0.75
N VAL A 319 12.92 10.96 1.45
CA VAL A 319 13.59 10.88 2.77
C VAL A 319 12.91 9.93 3.77
N PRO A 320 11.58 10.01 4.01
CA PRO A 320 10.92 9.08 4.94
C PRO A 320 10.78 7.65 4.39
N HIS A 321 11.09 7.42 3.12
CA HIS A 321 11.00 6.14 2.43
C HIS A 321 12.36 5.45 2.25
N LEU A 322 13.46 6.12 2.63
CA LEU A 322 14.81 5.56 2.56
C LEU A 322 14.85 4.22 3.30
N LYS A 323 15.52 3.24 2.70
CA LYS A 323 15.66 1.88 3.25
C LYS A 323 17.08 1.37 3.09
N GLY A 324 17.41 0.28 3.80
CA GLY A 324 18.71 -0.38 3.69
C GLY A 324 19.89 0.56 3.95
N GLY A 325 20.93 0.46 3.11
CA GLY A 325 22.14 1.27 3.21
C GLY A 325 21.91 2.77 3.00
N ASP A 326 20.93 3.14 2.17
CA ASP A 326 20.61 4.54 1.87
C ASP A 326 20.13 5.27 3.14
N ALA A 327 19.22 4.65 3.90
CA ALA A 327 18.72 5.17 5.17
C ALA A 327 19.81 5.22 6.25
N LEU A 328 20.69 4.21 6.27
CA LEU A 328 21.81 4.13 7.21
C LEU A 328 22.81 5.26 6.98
N LEU A 329 23.16 5.52 5.71
CA LEU A 329 24.05 6.61 5.31
C LEU A 329 23.43 7.98 5.62
N TYR A 330 22.16 8.19 5.27
CA TYR A 330 21.42 9.41 5.61
C TYR A 330 21.46 9.68 7.12
N SER A 331 21.20 8.65 7.93
CA SER A 331 21.22 8.74 9.40
C SER A 331 22.62 9.03 9.95
N ALA A 332 23.67 8.39 9.40
CA ALA A 332 25.06 8.64 9.79
C ALA A 332 25.49 10.09 9.55
N LEU A 333 25.17 10.66 8.38
CA LEU A 333 25.46 12.06 8.08
C LEU A 333 24.79 13.02 9.06
N ARG A 334 23.53 12.75 9.43
CA ARG A 334 22.81 13.54 10.44
C ARG A 334 23.46 13.48 11.82
N LEU A 335 24.04 12.34 12.22
CA LEU A 335 24.79 12.23 13.48
C LEU A 335 26.02 13.15 13.51
N TYR A 336 26.70 13.32 12.37
CA TYR A 336 27.79 14.30 12.21
C TYR A 336 27.32 15.76 12.04
N LYS A 337 26.02 16.04 12.26
CA LYS A 337 25.40 17.37 12.06
C LYS A 337 25.52 17.89 10.63
N ILE A 338 25.69 16.98 9.66
CA ILE A 338 25.60 17.27 8.24
C ILE A 338 24.14 17.11 7.85
N VAL A 339 23.63 18.04 7.04
CA VAL A 339 22.25 18.01 6.54
C VAL A 339 22.30 17.47 5.10
N PRO A 340 22.02 16.18 4.88
CA PRO A 340 21.93 15.64 3.54
C PRO A 340 20.63 16.06 2.83
N GLU A 341 20.72 16.25 1.52
CA GLU A 341 19.63 16.57 0.60
C GLU A 341 19.52 15.49 -0.48
N LEU A 342 18.31 15.18 -0.94
CA LEU A 342 18.07 14.29 -2.08
C LEU A 342 17.87 15.10 -3.36
N ARG A 343 18.51 14.67 -4.46
CA ARG A 343 18.36 15.30 -5.79
C ARG A 343 18.18 14.27 -6.89
N TRP A 344 17.35 14.59 -7.87
CA TRP A 344 17.24 13.82 -9.11
C TRP A 344 18.48 14.05 -9.98
N ALA A 345 18.98 12.99 -10.63
CA ALA A 345 20.14 13.07 -11.51
C ALA A 345 20.04 12.15 -12.72
N ALA A 346 20.58 12.57 -13.86
CA ALA A 346 20.65 11.77 -15.08
C ALA A 346 21.84 12.22 -15.95
N GLY A 347 22.62 11.28 -16.48
CA GLY A 347 23.69 11.56 -17.47
C GLY A 347 24.67 12.68 -17.09
N GLY A 348 25.05 12.79 -15.80
CA GLY A 348 25.94 13.84 -15.30
C GLY A 348 25.27 15.21 -15.01
N TYR A 349 23.94 15.29 -15.14
CA TYR A 349 23.13 16.46 -14.77
C TYR A 349 22.37 16.19 -13.47
N VAL A 350 22.11 17.26 -12.72
CA VAL A 350 21.35 17.22 -11.47
C VAL A 350 20.28 18.31 -11.48
N TRP A 351 19.09 17.99 -10.98
CA TRP A 351 18.03 18.98 -10.78
C TRP A 351 18.16 19.68 -9.42
N PRO A 352 17.70 20.93 -9.29
CA PRO A 352 17.55 21.61 -8.00
C PRO A 352 16.68 20.80 -7.02
N VAL A 353 16.89 21.00 -5.72
CA VAL A 353 16.15 20.31 -4.63
C VAL A 353 14.65 20.53 -4.72
N ASP A 354 14.25 21.71 -5.17
CA ASP A 354 12.87 22.19 -5.28
C ASP A 354 12.25 21.93 -6.67
N ALA A 355 12.90 21.10 -7.51
CA ALA A 355 12.44 20.81 -8.87
C ALA A 355 12.08 19.33 -9.08
N THR A 356 10.97 19.10 -9.81
CA THR A 356 10.66 17.80 -10.41
C THR A 356 11.29 17.68 -11.80
N VAL A 357 11.44 16.44 -12.29
CA VAL A 357 12.00 16.17 -13.62
C VAL A 357 10.95 16.42 -14.70
N LYS A 358 11.12 17.50 -15.46
CA LYS A 358 10.23 17.86 -16.58
C LYS A 358 10.86 17.50 -17.92
N CYS A 359 10.49 16.35 -18.48
CA CYS A 359 10.78 16.03 -19.88
C CYS A 359 9.62 16.57 -20.74
N GLY A 360 9.83 17.61 -21.55
CA GLY A 360 8.76 18.24 -22.37
C GLY A 360 8.10 17.28 -23.38
N ASN A 361 6.99 17.68 -24.01
CA ASN A 361 6.37 16.94 -25.11
C ASN A 361 7.15 17.17 -26.43
N PHE A 362 7.55 16.10 -27.09
CA PHE A 362 8.38 16.17 -28.30
C PHE A 362 7.47 16.19 -29.53
N PHE A 363 7.26 17.37 -30.11
CA PHE A 363 6.83 17.47 -31.50
C PHE A 363 8.03 17.98 -32.29
N HIS A 364 8.53 17.17 -33.24
CA HIS A 364 9.47 17.65 -34.25
C HIS A 364 8.76 18.74 -35.08
N HIS A 365 9.04 20.00 -34.79
CA HIS A 365 8.79 21.07 -35.73
C HIS A 365 9.94 21.10 -36.74
N SER A 366 9.72 20.46 -37.89
CA SER A 366 10.51 20.80 -39.08
C SER A 366 10.20 22.27 -39.46
N PRO A 367 11.21 23.13 -39.67
CA PRO A 367 10.98 24.52 -40.03
C PRO A 367 10.58 24.59 -41.51
N ARG A 368 9.29 24.44 -41.79
CA ARG A 368 8.71 24.95 -43.03
C ARG A 368 7.50 25.81 -42.69
N ALA A 369 7.74 27.11 -42.80
CA ALA A 369 6.76 28.15 -42.56
C ALA A 369 5.51 27.95 -43.41
N THR A 370 4.34 27.89 -42.76
CA THR A 370 3.10 28.51 -43.24
C THR A 370 2.23 28.88 -42.05
N THR A 371 2.29 30.17 -41.72
CA THR A 371 1.26 30.99 -41.06
C THR A 371 0.01 30.28 -40.55
N THR A 372 -0.08 30.20 -39.23
CA THR A 372 -1.32 29.98 -38.49
C THR A 372 -2.35 31.09 -38.78
N ARG A 373 -3.48 30.73 -39.40
CA ARG A 373 -4.76 31.39 -39.10
C ARG A 373 -5.66 30.37 -38.43
N SER A 374 -5.82 30.55 -37.12
CA SER A 374 -6.95 30.05 -36.35
C SER A 374 -8.28 30.52 -36.96
N PRO A 375 -9.34 29.73 -36.82
CA PRO A 375 -10.62 30.35 -36.50
C PRO A 375 -11.29 29.70 -35.29
N LEU A 376 -11.54 30.56 -34.29
CA LEU A 376 -12.70 30.42 -33.42
C LEU A 376 -13.98 30.61 -34.25
N ALA A 377 -14.93 29.72 -33.98
CA ALA A 377 -16.35 29.95 -33.73
C ALA A 377 -17.29 30.51 -34.81
N SER A 378 -18.52 30.01 -34.66
CA SER A 378 -19.84 30.62 -34.91
C SER A 378 -20.49 30.46 -36.29
N SER A 379 -21.44 29.51 -36.31
CA SER A 379 -22.85 29.68 -36.68
C SER A 379 -23.18 30.48 -37.94
N LYS A 380 -23.80 29.78 -38.91
CA LYS A 380 -25.15 30.14 -39.37
C LYS A 380 -25.78 28.99 -40.15
N VAL A 381 -26.92 28.54 -39.62
CA VAL A 381 -27.93 27.72 -40.28
C VAL A 381 -28.59 28.56 -41.38
N LEU A 382 -28.68 28.02 -42.59
CA LEU A 382 -29.63 28.45 -43.61
C LEU A 382 -30.17 27.22 -44.35
N THR A 383 -31.48 27.11 -44.30
CA THR A 383 -32.37 26.10 -44.85
C THR A 383 -32.59 26.26 -46.35
N SER A 384 -32.61 25.17 -47.11
CA SER A 384 -33.57 24.99 -48.23
C SER A 384 -33.70 23.50 -48.64
N PRO A 385 -34.89 23.04 -49.10
CA PRO A 385 -35.29 21.63 -49.08
C PRO A 385 -35.41 20.99 -50.48
N ASN A 386 -35.65 19.67 -50.47
CA ASN A 386 -36.12 18.80 -51.56
C ASN A 386 -35.12 18.31 -52.63
N GLY A 387 -34.84 17.01 -52.61
CA GLY A 387 -34.28 16.27 -53.75
C GLY A 387 -34.04 14.79 -53.43
N ARG A 388 -34.74 13.90 -54.14
CA ARG A 388 -34.77 12.44 -53.94
C ARG A 388 -33.47 11.70 -54.32
N SER A 389 -33.15 10.69 -53.52
CA SER A 389 -32.66 9.33 -53.86
C SER A 389 -31.52 9.12 -54.88
N ARG A 390 -30.42 8.48 -54.44
CA ARG A 390 -30.00 7.17 -54.99
C ARG A 390 -28.91 6.51 -54.14
N ARG A 391 -29.14 5.23 -53.82
CA ARG A 391 -28.12 4.26 -53.40
C ARG A 391 -27.22 3.93 -54.59
N THR A 392 -25.91 3.92 -54.38
CA THR A 392 -24.95 3.16 -55.19
C THR A 392 -23.96 2.48 -54.27
N TYR A 393 -24.04 1.16 -54.22
CA TYR A 393 -22.99 0.27 -53.73
C TYR A 393 -21.79 0.36 -54.69
N SER A 394 -20.59 0.51 -54.15
CA SER A 394 -19.35 0.17 -54.84
C SER A 394 -18.41 -0.42 -53.81
N GLY A 395 -18.16 -1.73 -53.95
CA GLY A 395 -17.23 -2.48 -53.12
C GLY A 395 -15.79 -2.18 -53.50
N PHE A 396 -14.92 -2.13 -52.50
CA PHE A 396 -13.49 -2.03 -52.70
C PHE A 396 -12.85 -3.41 -52.54
N THR A 397 -12.26 -3.88 -53.63
CA THR A 397 -11.40 -5.05 -53.71
C THR A 397 -10.06 -4.75 -53.05
N ARG A 398 -9.60 -5.69 -52.22
CA ARG A 398 -8.23 -5.76 -51.71
C ARG A 398 -7.28 -6.08 -52.88
N SER A 399 -6.22 -5.29 -53.04
CA SER A 399 -5.02 -5.73 -53.75
C SER A 399 -3.82 -5.43 -52.87
N GLY A 400 -3.05 -6.47 -52.57
CA GLY A 400 -1.84 -6.41 -51.77
C GLY A 400 -0.65 -5.97 -52.60
N PHE A 401 0.31 -5.34 -51.93
CA PHE A 401 1.69 -5.27 -52.39
C PHE A 401 2.60 -5.64 -51.23
N SER A 402 3.25 -6.79 -51.42
CA SER A 402 4.37 -7.29 -50.65
C SER A 402 5.65 -6.70 -51.26
N PHE A 403 6.49 -6.08 -50.44
CA PHE A 403 7.88 -5.82 -50.79
C PHE A 403 8.74 -6.59 -49.79
N TYR A 404 9.29 -7.72 -50.25
CA TYR A 404 10.57 -8.21 -49.75
C TYR A 404 11.65 -7.31 -50.35
N ARG A 405 12.50 -6.73 -49.50
CA ARG A 405 13.80 -6.26 -49.94
C ARG A 405 14.88 -6.84 -49.04
N ASP A 406 15.87 -7.32 -49.77
CA ASP A 406 17.00 -8.17 -49.47
C ASP A 406 18.13 -7.41 -48.75
N ASN A 407 18.93 -8.16 -47.99
CA ASN A 407 20.08 -7.68 -47.22
C ASN A 407 21.21 -7.26 -48.16
N GLY A 408 21.70 -6.03 -48.02
CA GLY A 408 22.91 -5.54 -48.66
C GLY A 408 23.60 -4.53 -47.74
N SER A 409 24.84 -4.84 -47.38
CA SER A 409 25.76 -4.11 -46.53
C SER A 409 26.04 -2.66 -46.98
N ASP A 410 25.85 -1.70 -46.08
CA ASP A 410 26.74 -0.54 -45.87
C ASP A 410 26.30 0.15 -44.57
N THR A 411 27.03 -0.03 -43.47
CA THR A 411 26.77 0.65 -42.20
C THR A 411 28.08 1.25 -41.70
N THR A 412 28.43 2.41 -42.24
CA THR A 412 29.34 3.36 -41.61
C THR A 412 28.89 4.75 -42.03
N ASP A 413 28.45 5.54 -41.05
CA ASP A 413 28.33 7.01 -41.04
C ASP A 413 26.90 7.60 -40.85
N GLU A 414 25.82 6.99 -41.36
CA GLU A 414 24.46 7.57 -41.17
C GLU A 414 23.82 7.22 -39.81
N ASP A 415 23.94 5.97 -39.32
CA ASP A 415 23.38 5.57 -38.03
C ASP A 415 24.08 6.25 -36.83
N ASP A 416 25.38 6.55 -36.93
CA ASP A 416 26.14 7.24 -35.87
C ASP A 416 25.79 8.73 -35.80
N PHE A 417 25.46 9.37 -36.93
CA PHE A 417 25.07 10.78 -36.97
C PHE A 417 23.70 11.02 -36.32
N ASP A 418 22.73 10.14 -36.60
CA ASP A 418 21.38 10.21 -36.02
C ASP A 418 21.40 10.01 -34.49
N VAL A 419 22.24 9.12 -33.97
CA VAL A 419 22.39 8.88 -32.51
C VAL A 419 23.03 10.07 -31.80
N ILE A 420 24.01 10.73 -32.43
CA ILE A 420 24.69 11.91 -31.87
C ILE A 420 23.75 13.13 -31.83
N GLU A 421 22.94 13.32 -32.88
CA GLU A 421 21.98 14.42 -32.95
C GLU A 421 20.86 14.27 -31.91
N ASP A 422 20.39 13.03 -31.68
CA ASP A 422 19.38 12.73 -30.66
C ASP A 422 19.91 12.94 -29.22
N ALA A 423 21.16 12.57 -28.95
CA ALA A 423 21.80 12.78 -27.65
C ALA A 423 22.06 14.26 -27.35
N ALA A 424 22.48 15.04 -28.35
CA ALA A 424 22.65 16.49 -28.20
C ALA A 424 21.31 17.21 -27.98
N ALA A 425 20.27 16.80 -28.71
CA ALA A 425 18.92 17.31 -28.49
C ALA A 425 18.38 16.94 -27.09
N LEU A 426 18.69 15.76 -26.58
CA LEU A 426 18.31 15.34 -25.22
C LEU A 426 19.01 16.19 -24.15
N ARG A 427 20.31 16.48 -24.31
CA ARG A 427 21.07 17.38 -23.42
C ARG A 427 20.44 18.77 -23.33
N ALA A 428 20.18 19.41 -24.46
CA ALA A 428 19.58 20.75 -24.50
C ALA A 428 18.19 20.79 -23.84
N ARG A 429 17.41 19.71 -23.94
CA ARG A 429 16.10 19.59 -23.28
C ARG A 429 16.24 19.44 -21.77
N ILE A 430 17.19 18.64 -21.29
CA ILE A 430 17.45 18.45 -19.86
C ILE A 430 17.92 19.76 -19.23
N GLU A 431 18.79 20.51 -19.88
CA GLU A 431 19.18 21.86 -19.44
C GLU A 431 17.99 22.82 -19.39
N SER A 432 17.11 22.81 -20.40
CA SER A 432 15.91 23.66 -20.39
C SER A 432 14.86 23.26 -19.34
N SER A 433 14.93 22.04 -18.81
CA SER A 433 14.12 21.59 -17.67
C SER A 433 14.64 22.12 -16.32
N GLY A 434 15.77 22.84 -16.32
CA GLY A 434 16.40 23.40 -15.13
C GLY A 434 17.52 22.52 -14.54
N ALA A 435 17.89 21.42 -15.21
CA ALA A 435 19.01 20.60 -14.78
C ALA A 435 20.34 21.30 -15.07
N VAL A 436 21.31 21.13 -14.18
CA VAL A 436 22.64 21.76 -14.28
C VAL A 436 23.70 20.66 -14.28
N PRO A 437 24.80 20.79 -15.05
CA PRO A 437 25.92 19.85 -14.95
C PRO A 437 26.43 19.75 -13.51
N MET A 438 26.71 18.53 -13.03
CA MET A 438 27.17 18.33 -11.65
C MET A 438 28.44 19.14 -11.31
N ALA A 439 29.33 19.31 -12.29
CA ALA A 439 30.52 20.16 -12.16
C ALA A 439 30.19 21.63 -11.88
N HIS A 440 29.13 22.17 -12.51
CA HIS A 440 28.66 23.54 -12.26
C HIS A 440 27.94 23.66 -10.92
N ALA A 441 27.28 22.59 -10.46
CA ALA A 441 26.68 22.53 -9.13
C ALA A 441 27.71 22.37 -8.00
N GLY A 442 29.00 22.21 -8.32
CA GLY A 442 30.06 21.98 -7.33
C GLY A 442 29.94 20.64 -6.60
N ILE A 443 29.24 19.66 -7.18
CA ILE A 443 28.99 18.35 -6.57
C ILE A 443 30.05 17.36 -7.05
N THR A 444 30.78 16.79 -6.08
CA THR A 444 31.74 15.72 -6.32
C THR A 444 31.06 14.38 -6.06
N LEU A 445 30.76 13.64 -7.13
CA LEU A 445 30.24 12.29 -7.01
C LEU A 445 31.34 11.36 -6.49
N LEU A 446 31.08 10.67 -5.40
CA LEU A 446 32.02 9.67 -4.89
C LEU A 446 31.84 8.37 -5.67
N PRO A 447 32.90 7.86 -6.33
CA PRO A 447 32.80 6.64 -7.11
C PRO A 447 32.58 5.45 -6.17
N ASP A 448 31.69 4.56 -6.56
CA ASP A 448 31.53 3.26 -5.93
C ASP A 448 32.15 2.21 -6.87
N ASP A 449 33.38 1.80 -6.56
CA ASP A 449 34.11 0.80 -7.33
C ASP A 449 33.46 -0.61 -7.26
N THR A 450 32.46 -0.80 -6.40
CA THR A 450 31.66 -2.04 -6.33
C THR A 450 30.56 -2.12 -7.38
N LEU A 451 30.33 -1.06 -8.17
CA LEU A 451 29.33 -0.99 -9.27
C LEU A 451 29.66 -1.86 -10.50
N GLY A 452 30.33 -3.00 -10.32
CA GLY A 452 30.63 -4.00 -11.34
C GLY A 452 29.72 -5.23 -11.24
N VAL A 453 28.92 -5.46 -12.30
CA VAL A 453 28.08 -6.65 -12.56
C VAL A 453 27.08 -6.99 -11.44
N GLY A 454 25.91 -6.33 -11.48
CA GLY A 454 24.67 -6.87 -10.90
C GLY A 454 24.04 -6.08 -9.73
N GLU A 455 24.68 -5.05 -9.20
CA GLU A 455 24.07 -4.19 -8.17
C GLU A 455 23.47 -2.92 -8.79
N SER A 456 22.18 -2.71 -8.51
CA SER A 456 21.36 -1.67 -9.15
C SER A 456 21.49 -0.36 -8.39
N ILE A 457 21.98 0.69 -9.05
CA ILE A 457 21.67 2.08 -8.66
C ILE A 457 20.14 2.24 -8.70
N THR A 458 19.57 3.14 -7.89
CA THR A 458 18.15 3.50 -8.00
C THR A 458 17.86 3.98 -9.42
N LYS A 459 16.98 3.28 -10.14
CA LYS A 459 16.54 3.64 -11.50
C LYS A 459 15.05 3.92 -11.51
N GLU A 460 14.68 5.19 -11.34
CA GLU A 460 13.32 5.67 -11.60
C GLU A 460 13.15 6.02 -13.07
N ARG A 461 11.90 6.07 -13.55
CA ARG A 461 11.61 6.22 -14.98
C ARG A 461 10.70 7.40 -15.22
N VAL A 462 11.11 8.29 -16.12
CA VAL A 462 10.25 9.37 -16.61
C VAL A 462 9.92 9.09 -18.07
N PRO A 463 8.64 8.85 -18.41
CA PRO A 463 8.25 8.67 -19.80
C PRO A 463 8.41 9.98 -20.57
N TYR A 464 8.93 9.89 -21.79
CA TYR A 464 8.97 10.99 -22.73
C TYR A 464 8.70 10.48 -24.15
N ILE A 465 8.20 11.34 -25.02
CA ILE A 465 7.90 10.97 -26.41
C ILE A 465 9.16 11.25 -27.22
N SER A 466 9.65 10.37 -28.08
CA SER A 466 10.71 10.72 -29.06
C SER A 466 10.34 10.17 -30.42
N ALA A 467 10.46 10.97 -31.48
CA ALA A 467 10.18 10.55 -32.86
C ALA A 467 8.87 9.74 -33.07
N GLY A 468 7.82 10.03 -32.28
CA GLY A 468 6.52 9.32 -32.34
C GLY A 468 6.46 7.98 -31.59
N GLY A 469 7.47 7.65 -30.79
CA GLY A 469 7.48 6.54 -29.83
C GLY A 469 7.50 7.03 -28.37
N LEU A 470 7.06 6.19 -27.43
CA LEU A 470 7.17 6.45 -25.99
C LEU A 470 8.46 5.80 -25.47
N GLU A 471 9.45 6.62 -25.14
CA GLU A 471 10.71 6.23 -24.51
C GLU A 471 10.68 6.55 -23.01
N LYS A 472 11.59 5.98 -22.21
CA LYS A 472 11.73 6.33 -20.79
C LYS A 472 13.16 6.74 -20.49
N LEU A 473 13.30 7.93 -19.89
CA LEU A 473 14.57 8.40 -19.36
C LEU A 473 14.77 7.79 -17.97
N ILE A 474 15.93 7.18 -17.74
CA ILE A 474 16.30 6.65 -16.44
C ILE A 474 16.84 7.80 -15.58
N ILE A 475 16.22 7.99 -14.43
CA ILE A 475 16.57 8.99 -13.43
C ILE A 475 17.10 8.27 -12.19
N ASN A 476 18.28 8.69 -11.76
CA ASN A 476 18.91 8.25 -10.52
C ASN A 476 18.60 9.25 -9.40
N VAL A 477 18.81 8.81 -8.15
CA VAL A 477 18.68 9.66 -6.96
C VAL A 477 20.06 9.81 -6.32
N LEU A 478 20.43 11.06 -6.02
CA LEU A 478 21.65 11.39 -5.30
C LEU A 478 21.33 11.84 -3.88
N LEU A 479 22.07 11.28 -2.92
CA LEU A 479 22.21 11.81 -1.57
C LEU A 479 23.39 12.80 -1.55
N VAL A 480 23.07 14.08 -1.51
CA VAL A 480 24.04 15.19 -1.59
C VAL A 480 24.27 15.77 -0.20
N ALA A 481 25.53 15.99 0.17
CA ALA A 481 25.89 16.51 1.49
C ALA A 481 27.08 17.47 1.41
N TYR A 482 26.94 18.64 2.03
CA TYR A 482 28.06 19.58 2.20
C TYR A 482 28.83 19.24 3.48
N VAL A 483 30.10 18.89 3.34
CA VAL A 483 30.97 18.56 4.47
C VAL A 483 31.71 19.83 4.90
N ARG A 484 31.43 20.29 6.13
CA ARG A 484 31.99 21.55 6.67
C ARG A 484 33.45 21.44 7.10
#